data_AF-A0A2D6JNT8-F1
#
_entry.id   AF-A0A2D6JNT8-F1
#
_cell.length_a   1.000
_cell.length_b   1.000
_cell.length_c   1.000
_cell.angle_alpha   90.00
_cell.angle_beta   90.00
_cell.angle_gamma   90.00
#
_symmetry.space_group_name_H-M   'P 1'
#
loop_
_entity.id
_entity.type
_entity.pdbx_description
1 polymer ?
#
loop_
_entity_poly.entity_id
_entity_poly.type
_entity_poly.pdbx_seq_one_letter_code
_entity_poly.pdbx_strand_id
1 'polypeptide(L)'
;GVQWHHVEAYADGLWVALGTHISTPGADGSSPATPDPRPVLGWITWDGSDATPVLRNMRMFTTGMFHSFASSGDDLIVGGTVESLIITSDEEVEPINVPAAMVVSDHEDTVWFIGALGSEGISTYKNGVLEVHQLSRPVPVDVSDAGAQDAFIHVHGTDADGAPIQWSIDITADGSIESGRGFLNLLFLLGGGILLAMMLMYAVEQLKTSA
;
A
#
# COMPACT_ATOMS: atom_id res chain seq x y z
N GLY A 1 -2.88 7.16 -29.51
CA GLY A 1 -4.18 6.60 -29.08
C GLY A 1 -4.04 6.08 -27.67
N VAL A 2 -5.13 5.98 -26.89
CA VAL A 2 -5.07 5.45 -25.51
C VAL A 2 -5.35 3.95 -25.53
N GLN A 3 -4.47 3.18 -24.92
CA GLN A 3 -4.71 1.80 -24.54
C GLN A 3 -5.15 1.77 -23.07
N TRP A 4 -6.39 1.37 -22.83
CA TRP A 4 -6.95 1.24 -21.47
C TRP A 4 -6.57 -0.12 -20.88
N HIS A 5 -6.22 -0.15 -19.59
CA HIS A 5 -5.76 -1.39 -18.93
C HIS A 5 -6.67 -1.83 -17.79
N HIS A 6 -7.30 -0.88 -17.09
CA HIS A 6 -8.14 -1.17 -15.95
C HIS A 6 -9.25 -0.11 -15.81
N VAL A 7 -10.38 -0.50 -15.22
CA VAL A 7 -11.50 0.38 -14.88
C VAL A 7 -12.00 0.00 -13.49
N GLU A 8 -12.23 1.00 -12.65
CA GLU A 8 -12.69 0.84 -11.27
C GLU A 8 -13.96 1.68 -11.05
N ALA A 9 -14.87 1.16 -10.23
CA ALA A 9 -16.03 1.94 -9.81
C ALA A 9 -15.56 3.04 -8.86
N TYR A 10 -16.03 4.26 -9.09
CA TYR A 10 -15.62 5.40 -8.27
C TYR A 10 -16.81 5.99 -7.50
N ALA A 11 -17.95 6.19 -8.17
CA ALA A 11 -19.21 6.57 -7.54
C ALA A 11 -20.38 6.01 -8.35
N ASP A 12 -21.61 6.18 -7.84
CA ASP A 12 -22.81 5.75 -8.55
C ASP A 12 -22.86 6.33 -9.97
N GLY A 13 -22.80 5.46 -10.97
CA GLY A 13 -22.83 5.86 -12.38
C GLY A 13 -21.51 6.43 -12.91
N LEU A 14 -20.44 6.44 -12.12
CA LEU A 14 -19.16 7.04 -12.47
C LEU A 14 -18.01 6.05 -12.22
N TRP A 15 -17.20 5.86 -13.26
CA TRP A 15 -16.09 4.92 -13.28
C TRP A 15 -14.81 5.65 -13.66
N VAL A 16 -13.68 5.19 -13.15
CA VAL A 16 -12.37 5.72 -13.51
C VAL A 16 -11.58 4.63 -14.21
N ALA A 17 -11.03 4.94 -15.37
CA ALA A 17 -10.16 4.06 -16.12
C ALA A 17 -8.73 4.60 -16.11
N LEU A 18 -7.76 3.70 -15.98
CA LEU A 18 -6.34 4.00 -16.21
C LEU A 18 -5.88 3.41 -17.55
N GLY A 19 -4.93 4.09 -18.17
CA GLY A 19 -4.42 3.71 -19.48
C GLY A 19 -3.06 4.31 -19.81
N THR A 20 -2.55 3.92 -20.97
CA THR A 20 -1.33 4.46 -21.57
C THR A 20 -1.68 5.15 -22.87
N HIS A 21 -1.29 6.41 -23.02
CA HIS A 21 -1.26 7.07 -24.30
C HIS A 21 0.09 6.83 -24.98
N ILE A 22 0.05 6.24 -26.16
CA ILE A 22 1.23 6.13 -27.03
C ILE A 22 1.03 7.09 -28.20
N SER A 23 1.93 8.05 -28.31
CA SER A 23 1.96 9.00 -29.42
C SER A 23 2.37 8.32 -30.72
N THR A 24 1.81 8.78 -31.83
CA THR A 24 2.28 8.36 -33.14
C THR A 24 3.69 8.94 -33.36
N PRO A 25 4.67 8.11 -33.78
CA PRO A 25 5.99 8.56 -34.24
C PRO A 25 6.04 9.95 -34.88
N GLY A 26 6.77 10.90 -34.26
CA GLY A 26 7.04 12.23 -34.83
C GLY A 26 5.95 13.29 -34.66
N ALA A 27 4.80 12.99 -34.04
CA ALA A 27 3.72 13.96 -33.83
C ALA A 27 3.95 14.92 -32.63
N ASP A 28 4.73 14.49 -31.64
CA ASP A 28 5.01 15.20 -30.40
C ASP A 28 6.52 15.43 -30.17
N GLY A 29 7.33 15.25 -31.22
CA GLY A 29 8.79 15.31 -31.14
C GLY A 29 9.44 14.04 -30.57
N SER A 30 8.66 13.00 -30.24
CA SER A 30 9.22 11.70 -29.88
C SER A 30 9.85 11.03 -31.10
N SER A 31 10.95 10.30 -30.86
CA SER A 31 11.57 9.49 -31.90
C SER A 31 10.57 8.46 -32.41
N PRO A 32 10.43 8.26 -33.74
CA PRO A 32 9.68 7.16 -34.32
C PRO A 32 10.07 5.78 -33.80
N ALA A 33 11.30 5.63 -33.32
CA ALA A 33 11.83 4.39 -32.77
C ALA A 33 11.62 4.27 -31.25
N THR A 34 11.15 5.33 -30.57
CA THR A 34 10.96 5.38 -29.12
C THR A 34 9.82 6.34 -28.77
N PRO A 35 8.56 5.96 -29.03
CA PRO A 35 7.40 6.69 -28.53
C PRO A 35 7.46 6.75 -27.00
N ASP A 36 7.19 7.91 -26.41
CA ASP A 36 7.18 8.06 -24.96
C ASP A 36 5.77 7.74 -24.41
N PRO A 37 5.59 6.62 -23.67
CA PRO A 37 4.30 6.27 -23.11
C PRO A 37 3.94 7.23 -21.98
N ARG A 38 2.72 7.77 -22.02
CA ARG A 38 2.21 8.67 -20.99
C ARG A 38 1.04 8.05 -20.23
N PRO A 39 1.01 8.09 -18.89
CA PRO A 39 -0.14 7.60 -18.14
C PRO A 39 -1.37 8.50 -18.36
N VAL A 40 -2.54 7.87 -18.30
CA VAL A 40 -3.83 8.49 -18.56
C VAL A 40 -4.83 8.03 -17.51
N LEU A 41 -5.64 8.99 -17.03
CA LEU A 41 -6.90 8.71 -16.35
C LEU A 41 -8.08 9.15 -17.24
N GLY A 42 -9.16 8.38 -17.23
CA GLY A 42 -10.40 8.69 -17.93
C GLY A 42 -11.60 8.50 -17.01
N TRP A 43 -12.57 9.41 -17.06
CA TRP A 43 -13.82 9.31 -16.30
C TRP A 43 -14.93 8.88 -17.25
N ILE A 44 -15.62 7.81 -16.88
CA ILE A 44 -16.64 7.18 -17.68
C ILE A 44 -17.97 7.26 -16.93
N THR A 45 -18.99 7.83 -17.59
CA THR A 45 -20.36 7.80 -17.06
C THR A 45 -21.07 6.56 -17.58
N TRP A 46 -21.48 5.69 -16.68
CA TRP A 46 -22.24 4.46 -16.98
C TRP A 46 -22.96 3.94 -15.74
N ASP A 47 -24.27 3.75 -15.86
CA ASP A 47 -25.16 3.32 -14.78
C ASP A 47 -25.26 1.79 -14.62
N GLY A 48 -24.41 1.02 -15.32
CA GLY A 48 -24.45 -0.44 -15.31
C GLY A 48 -25.55 -1.04 -16.20
N SER A 49 -26.33 -0.22 -16.93
CA SER A 49 -27.36 -0.70 -17.84
C SER A 49 -26.78 -1.12 -19.21
N ASP A 50 -27.64 -1.57 -20.12
CA ASP A 50 -27.27 -1.88 -21.51
C ASP A 50 -26.89 -0.62 -22.33
N ALA A 51 -26.98 0.58 -21.74
CA ALA A 51 -26.53 1.81 -22.38
C ALA A 51 -25.02 1.81 -22.60
N THR A 52 -24.57 2.43 -23.70
CA THR A 52 -23.14 2.54 -24.01
C THR A 52 -22.43 3.45 -22.99
N PRO A 53 -21.36 2.97 -22.32
CA PRO A 53 -20.53 3.82 -21.46
C PRO A 53 -19.96 5.01 -22.22
N VAL A 54 -19.96 6.19 -21.60
CA VAL A 54 -19.47 7.42 -22.24
C VAL A 54 -18.24 7.95 -21.51
N LEU A 55 -17.13 8.10 -22.24
CA LEU A 55 -15.94 8.80 -21.73
C LEU A 55 -16.24 10.30 -21.62
N ARG A 56 -16.40 10.79 -20.39
CA ARG A 56 -16.73 12.18 -20.07
C ARG A 56 -15.53 13.10 -20.25
N ASN A 57 -14.38 12.70 -19.70
CA ASN A 57 -13.12 13.43 -19.82
C ASN A 57 -11.93 12.49 -19.65
N MET A 58 -10.73 13.01 -19.95
CA MET A 58 -9.48 12.32 -19.72
C MET A 58 -8.38 13.30 -19.35
N ARG A 59 -7.44 12.85 -18.53
CA ARG A 59 -6.25 13.59 -18.11
C ARG A 59 -5.01 12.76 -18.42
N MET A 60 -4.06 13.37 -19.13
CA MET A 60 -2.75 12.78 -19.40
C MET A 60 -1.73 13.32 -18.39
N PHE A 61 -0.79 12.48 -18.03
CA PHE A 61 0.31 12.77 -17.11
C PHE A 61 1.65 12.57 -17.83
N THR A 62 2.74 13.09 -17.27
CA THR A 62 4.05 13.17 -17.95
C THR A 62 5.09 12.19 -17.41
N THR A 63 4.82 11.53 -16.30
CA THR A 63 5.81 10.74 -15.56
C THR A 63 5.22 9.43 -15.06
N GLY A 64 6.05 8.38 -15.06
CA GLY A 64 5.68 7.07 -14.54
C GLY A 64 4.62 6.36 -15.38
N MET A 65 3.99 5.35 -14.77
CA MET A 65 2.87 4.58 -15.31
C MET A 65 1.90 4.26 -14.18
N PHE A 66 0.59 4.30 -14.46
CA PHE A 66 -0.44 3.82 -13.53
C PHE A 66 -0.77 2.35 -13.82
N HIS A 67 -1.00 1.57 -12.78
CA HIS A 67 -1.14 0.12 -12.90
C HIS A 67 -2.17 -0.53 -11.97
N SER A 68 -2.59 0.15 -10.90
CA SER A 68 -3.54 -0.41 -9.93
C SER A 68 -4.44 0.66 -9.31
N PHE A 69 -5.58 0.23 -8.78
CA PHE A 69 -6.49 1.04 -7.98
C PHE A 69 -6.69 0.42 -6.61
N ALA A 70 -7.00 1.26 -5.62
CA ALA A 70 -7.41 0.87 -4.28
C ALA A 70 -8.31 1.96 -3.69
N SER A 71 -9.36 1.61 -2.96
CA SER A 71 -10.24 2.54 -2.27
C SER A 71 -9.81 2.81 -0.82
N SER A 72 -9.96 4.05 -0.37
CA SER A 72 -9.87 4.45 1.05
C SER A 72 -11.10 5.28 1.40
N GLY A 73 -12.16 4.62 1.89
CA GLY A 73 -13.45 5.27 2.06
C GLY A 73 -13.99 5.78 0.72
N ASP A 74 -14.24 7.08 0.62
CA ASP A 74 -14.74 7.74 -0.60
C ASP A 74 -13.62 8.15 -1.57
N ASP A 75 -12.35 8.04 -1.17
CA ASP A 75 -11.21 8.38 -2.00
C ASP A 75 -10.74 7.16 -2.81
N LEU A 76 -10.38 7.40 -4.07
CA LEU A 76 -9.81 6.37 -4.94
C LEU A 76 -8.32 6.64 -5.17
N ILE A 77 -7.50 5.67 -4.80
CA ILE A 77 -6.05 5.71 -4.96
C ILE A 77 -5.67 5.07 -6.29
N VAL A 78 -4.79 5.74 -7.03
CA VAL A 78 -4.19 5.23 -8.27
C VAL A 78 -2.71 4.95 -8.01
N GLY A 79 -2.34 3.67 -8.02
CA GLY A 79 -0.96 3.24 -7.86
C GLY A 79 -0.13 3.56 -9.10
N GLY A 80 1.01 4.23 -8.91
CA GLY A 80 1.92 4.58 -9.99
C GLY A 80 3.40 4.33 -9.68
N THR A 81 4.18 4.10 -10.74
CA THR A 81 5.61 3.71 -10.62
C THR A 81 6.53 4.82 -10.14
N VAL A 82 6.20 6.08 -10.40
CA VAL A 82 6.99 7.25 -9.99
C VAL A 82 6.24 8.04 -8.93
N GLU A 83 4.94 8.22 -9.14
CA GLU A 83 4.04 8.97 -8.29
C GLU A 83 2.68 8.29 -8.35
N SER A 84 2.01 8.21 -7.20
CA SER A 84 0.64 7.72 -7.11
C SER A 84 -0.30 8.92 -7.02
N LEU A 85 -1.60 8.71 -7.19
CA LEU A 85 -2.60 9.77 -7.12
C LEU A 85 -3.72 9.43 -6.15
N ILE A 86 -4.34 10.46 -5.60
CA ILE A 86 -5.62 10.40 -4.90
C ILE A 86 -6.64 11.07 -5.81
N ILE A 87 -7.79 10.43 -5.99
CA ILE A 87 -8.99 11.02 -6.58
C ILE A 87 -9.96 11.18 -5.41
N THR A 88 -10.09 12.41 -4.93
CA THR A 88 -10.98 12.74 -3.80
C THR A 88 -12.43 12.62 -4.23
N SER A 89 -13.37 12.53 -3.29
CA SER A 89 -14.83 12.48 -3.56
C SER A 89 -15.40 13.61 -4.46
N ASP A 90 -14.71 14.76 -4.56
CA ASP A 90 -15.08 15.88 -5.43
C ASP A 90 -14.47 15.75 -6.86
N GLU A 91 -13.96 14.57 -7.21
CA GLU A 91 -13.21 14.25 -8.43
C GLU A 91 -11.90 15.04 -8.59
N GLU A 92 -11.40 15.67 -7.52
CA GLU A 92 -10.10 16.35 -7.57
C GLU A 92 -8.98 15.31 -7.57
N VAL A 93 -8.00 15.53 -8.45
CA VAL A 93 -6.86 14.62 -8.58
C VAL A 93 -5.62 15.26 -8.01
N GLU A 94 -5.17 14.69 -6.90
CA GLU A 94 -4.02 15.15 -6.15
C GLU A 94 -2.87 14.14 -6.22
N PRO A 95 -1.64 14.60 -6.37
CA PRO A 95 -0.48 13.73 -6.27
C PRO A 95 -0.22 13.26 -4.84
N ILE A 96 0.11 11.98 -4.68
CA ILE A 96 0.75 11.45 -3.48
C ILE A 96 2.15 10.94 -3.86
N ASN A 97 3.19 11.55 -3.28
CA ASN A 97 4.60 11.31 -3.57
C ASN A 97 5.10 9.95 -3.03
N VAL A 98 4.37 8.88 -3.36
CA VAL A 98 4.62 7.50 -2.94
C VAL A 98 4.59 6.63 -4.20
N PRO A 99 5.76 6.23 -4.73
CA PRO A 99 5.79 5.23 -5.78
C PRO A 99 5.36 3.87 -5.22
N ALA A 100 4.63 3.11 -6.02
CA ALA A 100 4.21 1.76 -5.68
C ALA A 100 4.39 0.83 -6.88
N ALA A 101 4.73 -0.43 -6.60
CA ALA A 101 4.56 -1.54 -7.53
C ALA A 101 3.11 -2.01 -7.57
N MET A 102 2.38 -1.89 -6.45
CA MET A 102 0.96 -2.20 -6.36
C MET A 102 0.31 -1.46 -5.18
N VAL A 103 -0.94 -1.05 -5.33
CA VAL A 103 -1.79 -0.58 -4.21
C VAL A 103 -2.87 -1.60 -3.91
N VAL A 104 -3.18 -1.79 -2.62
CA VAL A 104 -4.23 -2.72 -2.14
C VAL A 104 -4.98 -2.09 -0.98
N SER A 105 -6.31 -2.18 -1.00
CA SER A 105 -7.14 -1.83 0.15
C SER A 105 -7.28 -3.02 1.09
N ASP A 106 -7.13 -2.78 2.39
CA ASP A 106 -7.54 -3.73 3.41
C ASP A 106 -9.02 -3.60 3.79
N HIS A 107 -9.47 -4.43 4.72
CA HIS A 107 -10.86 -4.47 5.17
C HIS A 107 -11.25 -3.29 6.09
N GLU A 108 -10.30 -2.43 6.46
CA GLU A 108 -10.53 -1.23 7.26
C GLU A 108 -10.34 0.07 6.46
N ASP A 109 -10.44 0.00 5.12
CA ASP A 109 -10.25 1.12 4.20
C ASP A 109 -8.83 1.75 4.24
N THR A 110 -7.84 1.02 4.74
CA THR A 110 -6.44 1.43 4.65
C THR A 110 -5.87 0.98 3.31
N VAL A 111 -5.28 1.89 2.56
CA VAL A 111 -4.58 1.58 1.30
C VAL A 111 -3.11 1.37 1.57
N TRP A 112 -2.59 0.22 1.15
CA TRP A 112 -1.21 -0.19 1.31
C TRP A 112 -0.47 -0.02 -0.02
N PHE A 113 0.60 0.77 0.00
CA PHE A 113 1.51 1.00 -1.11
C PHE A 113 2.68 0.02 -1.00
N ILE A 114 2.61 -1.03 -1.80
CA ILE A 114 3.66 -2.05 -1.86
C ILE A 114 4.76 -1.53 -2.80
N GLY A 115 5.96 -1.34 -2.27
CA GLY A 115 7.13 -0.93 -3.04
C GLY A 115 7.62 -2.03 -3.99
N ALA A 116 8.48 -1.66 -4.94
CA ALA A 116 9.14 -2.62 -5.82
C ALA A 116 10.07 -3.57 -5.03
N LEU A 117 10.45 -4.69 -5.66
CA LEU A 117 11.47 -5.61 -5.15
C LEU A 117 12.69 -4.86 -4.60
N GLY A 118 13.07 -5.13 -3.35
CA GLY A 118 14.19 -4.48 -2.68
C GLY A 118 13.86 -3.15 -1.98
N SER A 119 12.62 -2.67 -2.04
CA SER A 119 12.20 -1.49 -1.27
C SER A 119 12.31 -1.74 0.22
N GLU A 120 12.81 -0.77 0.99
CA GLU A 120 13.02 -0.93 2.44
C GLU A 120 11.81 -0.52 3.29
N GLY A 121 10.75 -0.03 2.66
CA GLY A 121 9.54 0.42 3.33
C GLY A 121 8.29 0.13 2.51
N ILE A 122 7.16 0.20 3.20
CA ILE A 122 5.81 0.26 2.61
C ILE A 122 5.13 1.50 3.17
N SER A 123 4.11 2.01 2.49
CA SER A 123 3.33 3.14 3.01
C SER A 123 1.88 2.77 3.16
N THR A 124 1.17 3.42 4.07
CA THR A 124 -0.28 3.27 4.25
C THR A 124 -0.96 4.62 4.12
N TYR A 125 -2.13 4.64 3.51
CA TYR A 125 -2.99 5.82 3.44
C TYR A 125 -4.35 5.50 4.01
N LYS A 126 -4.82 6.34 4.94
CA LYS A 126 -6.16 6.24 5.54
C LYS A 126 -6.63 7.60 5.97
N ASN A 127 -7.84 7.99 5.57
CA ASN A 127 -8.48 9.25 6.00
C ASN A 127 -7.58 10.48 5.81
N GLY A 128 -6.92 10.60 4.65
CA GLY A 128 -6.01 11.72 4.37
C GLY A 128 -4.63 11.64 5.01
N VAL A 129 -4.36 10.62 5.83
CA VAL A 129 -3.08 10.44 6.52
C VAL A 129 -2.24 9.42 5.78
N LEU A 130 -1.06 9.84 5.34
CA LEU A 130 -0.03 8.98 4.79
C LEU A 130 1.01 8.64 5.87
N GLU A 131 1.27 7.36 6.07
CA GLU A 131 2.30 6.86 6.98
C GLU A 131 3.29 5.97 6.22
N VAL A 132 4.56 6.03 6.62
CA VAL A 132 5.63 5.23 6.01
C VAL A 132 6.18 4.28 7.06
N HIS A 133 6.13 2.99 6.74
CA HIS A 133 6.55 1.89 7.60
C HIS A 133 7.87 1.33 7.10
N GLN A 134 8.92 1.44 7.92
CA GLN A 134 10.20 0.84 7.61
C GLN A 134 10.14 -0.67 7.87
N LEU A 135 10.53 -1.47 6.87
CA LEU A 135 10.58 -2.91 7.00
C LEU A 135 11.88 -3.35 7.66
N SER A 136 11.80 -4.45 8.42
CA SER A 136 12.99 -5.12 8.98
C SER A 136 13.84 -5.82 7.91
N ARG A 137 13.26 -6.09 6.75
CA ARG A 137 13.90 -6.66 5.56
C ARG A 137 13.28 -6.03 4.31
N PRO A 138 14.04 -5.83 3.23
CA PRO A 138 13.49 -5.32 1.99
C PRO A 138 12.35 -6.19 1.43
N VAL A 139 11.47 -5.58 0.64
CA VAL A 139 10.39 -6.27 -0.08
C VAL A 139 11.00 -7.40 -0.91
N PRO A 140 10.65 -8.67 -0.66
CA PRO A 140 11.32 -9.82 -1.28
C PRO A 140 10.73 -10.23 -2.62
N VAL A 141 9.64 -9.57 -3.05
CA VAL A 141 8.81 -9.96 -4.20
C VAL A 141 8.74 -8.85 -5.23
N ASP A 142 8.90 -9.22 -6.49
CA ASP A 142 8.48 -8.43 -7.64
C ASP A 142 6.99 -8.71 -7.90
N VAL A 143 6.14 -7.73 -7.64
CA VAL A 143 4.70 -7.93 -7.47
C VAL A 143 3.99 -8.13 -8.81
N SER A 144 3.25 -9.22 -8.93
CA SER A 144 2.33 -9.46 -10.06
C SER A 144 0.87 -9.23 -9.70
N ASP A 145 0.50 -9.56 -8.46
CA ASP A 145 -0.87 -9.44 -7.95
C ASP A 145 -0.86 -9.39 -6.43
N ALA A 146 -1.87 -8.75 -5.84
CA ALA A 146 -2.01 -8.67 -4.39
C ALA A 146 -3.47 -8.44 -3.99
N GLY A 147 -3.81 -8.93 -2.80
CA GLY A 147 -5.15 -8.78 -2.24
C GLY A 147 -5.13 -8.89 -0.73
N ALA A 148 -6.11 -8.23 -0.10
CA ALA A 148 -6.35 -8.37 1.32
C ALA A 148 -7.33 -9.51 1.60
N GLN A 149 -7.00 -10.34 2.58
CA GLN A 149 -7.87 -11.37 3.13
C GLN A 149 -7.75 -11.37 4.65
N ASP A 150 -8.87 -11.12 5.34
CA ASP A 150 -8.92 -11.02 6.80
C ASP A 150 -7.82 -10.08 7.33
N ALA A 151 -6.96 -10.57 8.22
CA ALA A 151 -5.86 -9.84 8.85
C ALA A 151 -4.56 -9.83 8.01
N PHE A 152 -4.60 -10.24 6.74
CA PHE A 152 -3.40 -10.34 5.92
C PHE A 152 -3.56 -9.69 4.56
N ILE A 153 -2.49 -9.06 4.09
CA ILE A 153 -2.32 -8.75 2.69
C ILE A 153 -1.41 -9.80 2.09
N HIS A 154 -1.90 -10.49 1.08
CA HIS A 154 -1.15 -11.49 0.33
C HIS A 154 -0.63 -10.86 -0.96
N VAL A 155 0.68 -10.97 -1.16
CA VAL A 155 1.39 -10.43 -2.31
C VAL A 155 1.99 -11.60 -3.07
N HIS A 156 1.60 -11.74 -4.34
CA HIS A 156 2.06 -12.77 -5.24
C HIS A 156 2.98 -12.18 -6.31
N GLY A 157 4.00 -12.94 -6.68
CA GLY A 157 4.95 -12.50 -7.67
C GLY A 157 6.14 -13.43 -7.79
N THR A 158 7.29 -12.87 -8.14
CA THR A 158 8.55 -13.60 -8.26
C THR A 158 9.63 -13.03 -7.36
N ASP A 159 10.56 -13.87 -6.94
CA ASP A 159 11.78 -13.42 -6.25
C ASP A 159 12.83 -12.88 -7.25
N ALA A 160 14.00 -12.50 -6.73
CA ALA A 160 15.11 -11.98 -7.53
C ALA A 160 15.66 -13.00 -8.56
N ASP A 161 15.44 -14.30 -8.36
CA ASP A 161 15.85 -15.37 -9.27
C ASP A 161 14.74 -15.72 -10.28
N GLY A 162 13.59 -15.03 -10.22
CA GLY A 162 12.42 -15.28 -11.05
C GLY A 162 11.56 -16.47 -10.60
N ALA A 163 11.82 -17.03 -9.41
CA ALA A 163 11.01 -18.11 -8.88
C ALA A 163 9.71 -17.55 -8.26
N PRO A 164 8.55 -18.21 -8.48
CA PRO A 164 7.30 -17.76 -7.88
C PRO A 164 7.36 -17.81 -6.35
N ILE A 165 6.95 -16.72 -5.70
CA ILE A 165 6.86 -16.63 -4.24
C ILE A 165 5.57 -15.92 -3.81
N GLN A 166 5.21 -16.12 -2.54
CA GLN A 166 4.18 -15.36 -1.86
C GLN A 166 4.80 -14.69 -0.63
N TRP A 167 4.56 -13.40 -0.50
CA TRP A 167 4.87 -12.62 0.68
C TRP A 167 3.56 -12.19 1.35
N SER A 168 3.56 -11.99 2.66
CA SER A 168 2.35 -11.58 3.36
C SER A 168 2.65 -10.59 4.46
N ILE A 169 1.77 -9.60 4.61
CA ILE A 169 1.82 -8.56 5.63
C ILE A 169 0.69 -8.83 6.61
N ASP A 170 1.03 -8.94 7.90
CA ASP A 170 0.04 -9.02 8.98
C ASP A 170 -0.33 -7.60 9.41
N ILE A 171 -1.56 -7.17 9.09
CA ILE A 171 -2.02 -5.80 9.34
C ILE A 171 -2.35 -5.55 10.82
N THR A 172 -2.32 -6.59 11.66
CA THR A 172 -2.55 -6.47 13.12
C THR A 172 -1.27 -6.26 13.92
N ALA A 173 -0.11 -6.39 13.27
CA ALA A 173 1.19 -6.39 13.93
C ALA A 173 1.55 -5.04 14.60
N ASP A 174 1.06 -3.91 14.08
CA ASP A 174 1.32 -2.57 14.63
C ASP A 174 0.85 -2.42 16.09
N GLY A 175 -0.20 -3.15 16.51
CA GLY A 175 -0.72 -3.06 17.87
C GLY A 175 0.19 -3.65 18.97
N SER A 176 1.20 -4.46 18.62
CA SER A 176 1.97 -5.23 19.61
C SER A 176 3.09 -4.42 20.28
N ILE A 177 3.86 -3.68 19.48
CA ILE A 177 5.04 -2.93 19.95
C ILE A 177 4.66 -1.51 20.41
N GLU A 178 3.73 -0.86 19.70
CA GLU A 178 3.36 0.53 19.97
C GLU A 178 2.41 0.71 21.16
N SER A 179 1.64 -0.33 21.53
CA SER A 179 0.77 -0.28 22.73
C SER A 179 1.53 -0.21 24.07
N GLY A 180 2.86 -0.16 24.04
CA GLY A 180 3.72 -0.10 25.23
C GLY A 180 3.69 -1.39 26.07
N ARG A 181 2.93 -2.42 25.66
CA ARG A 181 2.80 -3.68 26.38
C ARG A 181 4.12 -4.45 26.47
N GLY A 182 4.93 -4.43 25.42
CA GLY A 182 6.27 -5.02 25.45
C GLY A 182 7.18 -4.35 26.48
N PHE A 183 7.17 -3.01 26.53
CA PHE A 183 7.91 -2.22 27.51
C PHE A 183 7.39 -2.43 28.94
N LEU A 184 6.07 -2.47 29.14
CA LEU A 184 5.45 -2.72 30.43
C LEU A 184 5.72 -4.14 30.95
N ASN A 185 5.71 -5.14 30.07
CA ASN A 185 6.09 -6.51 30.43
C ASN A 185 7.55 -6.61 30.85
N LEU A 186 8.46 -5.90 30.16
CA LEU A 186 9.87 -5.83 30.54
C LEU A 186 10.06 -5.15 31.91
N LEU A 187 9.37 -4.03 32.14
CA LEU A 187 9.35 -3.33 33.43
C LEU A 187 8.81 -4.22 34.56
N PHE A 188 7.74 -4.97 34.30
CA PHE A 188 7.17 -5.91 35.25
C PHE A 188 8.13 -7.04 35.59
N LEU A 189 8.81 -7.62 34.58
CA LEU A 189 9.82 -8.65 34.78
C LEU A 189 11.02 -8.14 35.59
N LEU A 190 11.51 -6.94 35.30
CA LEU A 190 12.61 -6.32 36.05
C LEU A 190 12.20 -6.00 37.49
N GLY A 191 11.09 -5.30 37.70
CA GLY A 191 10.61 -4.92 39.02
C GLY A 191 10.23 -6.13 39.88
N GLY A 192 9.50 -7.08 39.28
CA GLY A 192 9.15 -8.35 39.92
C GLY A 192 10.38 -9.19 40.26
N GLY A 193 11.37 -9.26 39.36
CA GLY A 193 12.63 -9.96 39.59
C GLY A 193 13.42 -9.40 40.78
N ILE A 194 13.47 -8.06 40.91
CA ILE A 194 14.13 -7.40 42.04
C ILE A 194 13.43 -7.75 43.36
N LEU A 195 12.09 -7.64 43.40
CA LEU A 195 11.31 -8.00 44.59
C LEU A 195 11.49 -9.46 45.00
N LEU A 196 11.47 -10.37 44.03
CA LEU A 196 11.61 -11.80 44.27
C LEU A 196 13.03 -12.13 44.77
N ALA A 197 14.07 -11.48 44.24
CA ALA A 197 15.43 -11.59 44.74
C ALA A 197 15.58 -11.05 46.16
N MET A 198 14.95 -9.92 46.49
CA MET A 198 14.96 -9.37 47.85
C MET A 198 14.28 -10.31 48.85
N MET A 199 13.11 -10.86 48.51
CA MET A 199 12.41 -11.83 49.37
C MET A 199 13.24 -13.10 49.58
N LEU A 200 13.94 -13.58 48.55
CA LEU A 200 14.78 -14.75 48.63
C LEU A 200 15.99 -14.51 49.55
N MET A 201 16.64 -13.35 49.46
CA MET A 201 17.71 -12.98 50.39
C MET A 201 17.21 -12.89 51.84
N TYR A 202 16.06 -12.26 52.05
CA TYR A 202 15.48 -12.11 53.39
C TYR A 202 15.12 -13.47 54.02
N ALA A 203 14.54 -14.38 53.23
CA ALA A 203 14.23 -15.73 53.70
C ALA A 203 15.49 -16.53 54.08
N VAL A 204 16.57 -16.39 53.31
CA VAL A 204 17.86 -17.04 53.61
C VAL A 204 18.50 -16.49 54.89
N GLU A 205 18.44 -15.18 55.12
CA GLU A 205 18.92 -14.56 56.35
C GLU A 205 18.11 -15.00 57.58
N GLN A 206 16.79 -15.12 57.44
CA GLN A 206 15.91 -15.57 58.51
C GLN A 206 16.16 -17.05 58.89
N LEU A 207 16.45 -17.90 57.90
CA LEU A 207 16.84 -19.29 58.13
C LEU A 207 18.21 -19.40 58.82
N LYS A 208 19.17 -18.55 58.47
CA LYS A 208 20.49 -18.52 59.11
C LYS A 208 20.47 -18.02 60.54
N THR A 209 19.51 -17.16 60.90
CA THR A 209 19.36 -16.64 62.27
C THR A 209 18.51 -17.53 63.17
N SER A 210 17.80 -18.50 62.59
CA SER A 210 16.96 -19.47 63.31
C SER A 210 17.62 -20.85 63.48
N ALA A 211 18.87 -21.01 63.02
CA ALA A 211 19.71 -22.20 63.18
C ALA A 211 20.87 -21.90 64.12
#